data_AF-A0A383A5A2-F1
#
_entry.id   AF-A0A383A5A2-F1
#
_cell.length_a   1.000
_cell.length_b   1.000
_cell.length_c   1.000
_cell.angle_alpha   90.00
_cell.angle_beta   90.00
_cell.angle_gamma   90.00
#
_symmetry.space_group_name_H-M   'P 1'
#
loop_
_entity.id
_entity.type
_entity.pdbx_description
1 polymer ?
#
loop_
_entity_poly.entity_id
_entity_poly.type
_entity_poly.pdbx_seq_one_letter_code
_entity_poly.pdbx_strand_id
1 'polypeptide(L)'
;MLSYFKLATATLFTLITISFAQDVTLTIDGTSLNYESTADIYGFQFDHDGCAINTAGGDAAEAGFSISCSESTCLGFSFSGSSIAAGSGTLAD
;
A
#
# COMPACT_ATOMS: atom_id res chain seq x y z
N MET A 1 39.06 14.22 -23.11
CA MET A 1 38.55 12.83 -23.14
C MET A 1 38.10 12.43 -21.73
N LEU A 2 37.06 13.09 -21.21
CA LEU A 2 36.45 12.70 -19.93
C LEU A 2 35.61 11.46 -20.24
N SER A 3 36.29 10.31 -20.13
CA SER A 3 35.90 9.02 -20.68
C SER A 3 34.41 8.72 -20.47
N TYR A 4 33.70 8.39 -21.55
CA TYR A 4 32.35 7.83 -21.56
C TYR A 4 32.18 6.68 -20.56
N PHE A 5 33.28 6.02 -20.17
CA PHE A 5 33.32 5.02 -19.12
C PHE A 5 32.88 5.57 -17.76
N LYS A 6 33.27 6.80 -17.37
CA LYS A 6 32.86 7.43 -16.11
C LYS A 6 31.38 7.86 -16.13
N LEU A 7 30.89 8.30 -17.29
CA LEU A 7 29.48 8.65 -17.47
C LEU A 7 28.60 7.40 -17.51
N ALA A 8 29.04 6.33 -18.17
CA ALA A 8 28.37 5.04 -18.22
C ALA A 8 28.28 4.36 -16.85
N THR A 9 29.34 4.44 -16.02
CA THR A 9 29.29 3.94 -14.64
C THR A 9 28.36 4.78 -13.75
N ALA A 10 28.30 6.10 -13.95
CA ALA A 10 27.39 6.97 -13.20
C ALA A 10 25.91 6.72 -13.55
N THR A 11 25.59 6.41 -14.81
CA THR A 11 24.23 6.04 -15.24
C THR A 11 23.83 4.62 -14.86
N LEU A 12 24.79 3.70 -14.67
CA LEU A 12 24.52 2.32 -14.29
C LEU A 12 24.17 2.19 -12.78
N PHE A 13 24.65 3.12 -11.95
CA PHE A 13 24.35 3.16 -10.51
C PHE A 13 22.95 3.71 -10.18
N THR A 14 22.32 4.48 -11.07
CA THR A 14 21.03 5.12 -10.84
C THR A 14 19.81 4.26 -11.20
N LEU A 15 19.99 3.03 -11.69
CA LEU A 15 18.91 2.18 -12.24
C LEU A 15 18.82 0.79 -11.61
N ILE A 16 19.27 0.63 -10.37
CA ILE A 16 19.02 -0.61 -9.60
C ILE A 16 17.75 -0.41 -8.78
N THR A 17 16.61 -0.74 -9.37
CA THR A 17 15.36 -0.97 -8.65
C THR A 17 15.38 -2.40 -8.10
N ILE A 18 15.60 -2.55 -6.80
CA ILE A 18 15.49 -3.83 -6.12
C ILE A 18 14.02 -4.01 -5.74
N SER A 19 13.26 -4.70 -6.59
CA SER A 19 11.90 -5.13 -6.26
C SER A 19 11.98 -6.41 -5.43
N PHE A 20 11.58 -6.33 -4.16
CA PHE A 20 11.28 -7.52 -3.37
C PHE A 20 9.93 -8.06 -3.84
N ALA A 21 9.79 -9.38 -4.02
CA ALA A 21 8.47 -9.99 -4.21
C ALA A 21 7.73 -9.91 -2.87
N GLN A 22 6.84 -8.92 -2.73
CA GLN A 22 5.99 -8.76 -1.57
C GLN A 22 4.62 -9.36 -1.91
N ASP A 23 4.05 -10.18 -1.01
CA ASP A 23 2.70 -10.72 -1.18
C ASP A 23 1.64 -9.61 -1.15
N VAL A 24 1.93 -8.47 -0.52
CA VAL A 24 1.09 -7.28 -0.49
C VAL A 24 1.97 -6.06 -0.73
N THR A 25 1.60 -5.22 -1.70
CA THR A 25 2.20 -3.91 -1.95
C THR A 25 1.15 -2.84 -1.69
N LEU A 26 1.51 -1.79 -0.94
CA LEU A 26 0.64 -0.65 -0.66
C LEU A 26 1.19 0.60 -1.33
N THR A 27 0.32 1.41 -1.93
CA THR A 27 0.69 2.68 -2.60
C THR A 27 -0.31 3.76 -2.24
N ILE A 28 0.12 5.01 -2.16
CA ILE A 28 -0.75 6.17 -1.92
C ILE A 28 -0.87 6.99 -3.21
N ASP A 29 -2.10 7.29 -3.61
CA ASP A 29 -2.41 8.25 -4.69
C ASP A 29 -3.40 9.29 -4.17
N GLY A 30 -2.93 10.51 -3.91
CA GLY A 30 -3.73 11.54 -3.23
C GLY A 30 -4.08 11.12 -1.80
N THR A 31 -5.37 10.94 -1.52
CA THR A 31 -5.89 10.44 -0.23
C THR A 31 -6.09 8.93 -0.21
N SER A 32 -6.10 8.29 -1.38
CA SER A 32 -6.47 6.89 -1.52
C SER A 32 -5.29 5.97 -1.21
N LEU A 33 -5.52 5.01 -0.33
CA LEU A 33 -4.60 3.91 -0.05
C LEU A 33 -4.94 2.73 -0.97
N ASN A 34 -4.07 2.43 -1.91
CA ASN A 34 -4.23 1.35 -2.88
C ASN A 34 -3.42 0.12 -2.48
N TYR A 35 -3.87 -1.06 -2.92
CA TYR A 35 -3.19 -2.34 -2.69
C TYR A 35 -3.03 -3.14 -3.98
N GLU A 36 -1.98 -3.95 -4.00
CA GLU A 36 -1.77 -5.06 -4.92
C GLU A 36 -1.39 -6.28 -4.07
N SER A 37 -2.18 -7.35 -4.11
CA SER A 37 -1.99 -8.52 -3.27
C SER A 37 -2.14 -9.83 -4.04
N THR A 38 -1.27 -10.80 -3.77
CA THR A 38 -1.37 -12.18 -4.26
C THR A 38 -2.25 -13.07 -3.38
N ALA A 39 -2.64 -12.56 -2.20
CA ALA A 39 -3.44 -13.28 -1.21
C ALA A 39 -4.64 -12.44 -0.71
N ASP A 40 -5.66 -13.12 -0.22
CA ASP A 40 -6.81 -12.46 0.40
C ASP A 40 -6.40 -11.71 1.66
N ILE A 41 -6.93 -10.51 1.86
CA ILE A 41 -6.65 -9.65 3.00
C ILE A 41 -7.78 -9.82 4.02
N TYR A 42 -7.45 -10.35 5.19
CA TYR A 42 -8.40 -10.54 6.32
C TYR A 42 -8.37 -9.40 7.34
N GLY A 43 -7.39 -8.51 7.23
CA GLY A 43 -7.20 -7.36 8.11
C GLY A 43 -6.00 -6.55 7.68
N PHE A 44 -5.99 -5.27 8.04
CA PHE A 44 -4.85 -4.39 7.81
C PHE A 44 -4.64 -3.46 9.00
N GLN A 45 -3.39 -3.11 9.25
CA GLN A 45 -3.00 -2.08 10.19
C GLN A 45 -1.83 -1.29 9.61
N PHE A 46 -1.90 0.03 9.67
CA PHE A 46 -0.81 0.91 9.27
C PHE A 46 -0.73 2.14 10.17
N ASP A 47 0.45 2.71 10.27
CA ASP A 47 0.67 3.97 10.99
C ASP A 47 0.63 5.16 10.02
N HIS A 48 0.19 6.32 10.54
CA HIS A 48 0.09 7.57 9.80
C HIS A 48 0.36 8.77 10.71
N ASP A 49 0.53 9.95 10.13
CA ASP A 49 0.82 11.22 10.82
C ASP A 49 -0.39 12.16 10.83
N GLY A 50 -1.58 11.60 11.04
CA GLY A 50 -2.86 12.31 10.98
C GLY A 50 -3.54 12.36 9.60
N CYS A 51 -2.88 11.94 8.51
CA CYS A 51 -3.47 11.98 7.16
C CYS A 51 -4.64 11.01 6.93
N ALA A 52 -4.74 9.93 7.71
CA ALA A 52 -5.74 8.88 7.55
C ALA A 52 -6.82 8.86 8.67
N ILE A 53 -6.97 9.94 9.46
CA ILE A 53 -7.92 9.97 10.60
C ILE A 53 -9.38 9.68 10.18
N ASN A 54 -9.76 10.07 8.96
CA ASN A 54 -11.12 9.91 8.45
C ASN A 54 -11.20 8.88 7.32
N THR A 55 -10.19 8.02 7.17
CA THR A 55 -10.17 7.01 6.11
C THR A 55 -11.35 6.04 6.24
N ALA A 56 -12.04 5.82 5.13
CA ALA A 56 -13.20 4.95 5.02
C ALA A 56 -13.28 4.35 3.60
N GLY A 57 -14.42 3.77 3.22
CA GLY A 57 -14.65 3.39 1.82
C GLY A 57 -13.73 2.30 1.27
N GLY A 58 -13.53 2.31 -0.05
CA GLY A 58 -12.75 1.32 -0.79
C GLY A 58 -13.31 -0.10 -0.72
N ASP A 59 -12.47 -1.05 -1.12
CA ASP A 59 -12.75 -2.48 -1.07
C ASP A 59 -12.93 -2.96 0.38
N ALA A 60 -12.33 -2.27 1.36
CA ALA A 60 -12.55 -2.56 2.77
C ALA A 60 -14.02 -2.32 3.17
N ALA A 61 -14.62 -1.19 2.80
CA ALA A 61 -16.02 -0.93 3.09
C ALA A 61 -16.95 -1.88 2.31
N GLU A 62 -16.63 -2.20 1.06
CA GLU A 62 -17.42 -3.13 0.23
C GLU A 62 -17.37 -4.57 0.78
N ALA A 63 -16.22 -5.01 1.30
CA ALA A 63 -16.06 -6.27 2.01
C ALA A 63 -16.67 -6.28 3.43
N GLY A 64 -17.21 -5.15 3.89
CA GLY A 64 -17.85 -5.01 5.20
C GLY A 64 -16.86 -4.95 6.37
N PHE A 65 -15.66 -4.41 6.15
CA PHE A 65 -14.69 -4.18 7.21
C PHE A 65 -15.12 -2.99 8.07
N SER A 66 -14.86 -3.10 9.37
CA SER A 66 -14.89 -1.96 10.28
C SER A 66 -13.50 -1.33 10.29
N ILE A 67 -13.42 -0.04 9.95
CA ILE A 67 -12.20 0.75 9.96
C ILE A 67 -12.23 1.68 11.17
N SER A 68 -11.16 1.67 11.96
CA SER A 68 -10.97 2.54 13.11
C SER A 68 -9.58 3.13 13.08
N CYS A 69 -9.52 4.46 12.92
CA CYS A 69 -8.27 5.20 12.93
C CYS A 69 -8.16 6.08 14.19
N SER A 70 -6.98 6.07 14.78
CA SER A 70 -6.54 7.01 15.83
C SER A 70 -5.72 8.12 15.18
N GLU A 71 -5.02 8.94 15.98
CA GLU A 71 -4.12 9.97 15.42
C GLU A 71 -2.89 9.38 14.73
N SER A 72 -2.46 8.18 15.12
CA SER A 72 -1.20 7.57 14.67
C SER A 72 -1.35 6.25 13.94
N THR A 73 -2.47 5.55 14.13
CA THR A 73 -2.63 4.17 13.65
C THR A 73 -4.05 3.96 13.17
N CYS A 74 -4.20 3.32 12.01
CA CYS A 74 -5.47 2.83 11.53
C CYS A 74 -5.50 1.31 11.45
N LEU A 75 -6.64 0.73 11.85
CA LEU A 75 -6.91 -0.70 11.86
C LEU A 75 -8.21 -0.98 11.11
N GLY A 76 -8.19 -1.96 10.21
CA GLY A 76 -9.37 -2.46 9.50
C GLY A 76 -9.50 -3.97 9.61
N PHE A 77 -10.70 -4.44 9.98
CA PHE A 77 -10.99 -5.88 10.11
C PHE A 77 -12.48 -6.19 9.94
N SER A 78 -12.83 -7.44 9.64
CA SER A 78 -14.23 -7.91 9.53
C SER A 78 -14.68 -8.70 10.76
N PHE A 79 -15.84 -8.35 11.33
CA PHE A 79 -16.49 -9.13 12.39
C PHE A 79 -17.17 -10.41 11.88
N SER A 80 -17.49 -10.48 10.59
CA SER A 80 -18.12 -11.64 9.94
C SER A 80 -17.12 -12.63 9.34
N GLY A 81 -15.81 -12.35 9.45
CA GLY A 81 -14.77 -13.16 8.81
C GLY A 81 -14.71 -12.98 7.29
N SER A 82 -15.23 -11.86 6.76
CA SER A 82 -15.08 -11.49 5.35
C SER A 82 -13.62 -11.18 5.02
N SER A 83 -13.24 -11.33 3.76
CA SER A 83 -11.94 -10.93 3.23
C SER A 83 -12.09 -10.00 2.04
N ILE A 84 -11.06 -9.21 1.78
CA ILE A 84 -10.84 -8.52 0.51
C ILE A 84 -10.06 -9.49 -0.38
N ALA A 85 -10.53 -9.73 -1.59
CA ALA A 85 -9.93 -10.73 -2.48
C ALA A 85 -8.51 -10.33 -2.90
N ALA A 86 -7.67 -11.32 -3.19
CA ALA A 86 -6.41 -11.10 -3.89
C ALA A 86 -6.64 -10.33 -5.20
N GLY A 87 -5.74 -9.40 -5.52
CA GLY A 87 -5.85 -8.52 -6.68
C GLY A 87 -5.38 -7.10 -6.38
N SER A 88 -5.93 -6.18 -7.16
CA SER A 88 -5.58 -4.76 -7.19
C SER A 88 -6.79 -3.90 -6.88
N GLY A 89 -6.65 -2.88 -6.04
CA GLY A 89 -7.77 -1.98 -5.78
C GLY A 89 -7.45 -0.82 -4.84
N THR A 90 -8.47 -0.03 -4.52
CA THR A 90 -8.40 0.97 -3.47
C THR A 90 -8.81 0.30 -2.17
N LEU A 91 -7.86 0.15 -1.25
CA LEU A 91 -8.10 -0.47 0.05
C LEU A 91 -9.05 0.40 0.87
N ALA A 92 -8.76 1.70 0.94
CA ALA A 92 -9.56 2.72 1.63
C ALA A 92 -9.21 4.14 1.10
N ASP A 93 -10.09 5.12 1.32
CA ASP A 93 -9.98 6.52 0.88
C ASP A 93 -10.44 7.51 1.98
#